data_AF-A0A9Q7FF88-F1
#
_entry.id   AF-A0A9Q7FF88-F1
#
_cell.length_a   1.000
_cell.length_b   1.000
_cell.length_c   1.000
_cell.angle_alpha   90.00
_cell.angle_beta   90.00
_cell.angle_gamma   90.00
#
_symmetry.space_group_name_H-M   'P 1'
#
loop_
_entity.id
_entity.type
_entity.pdbx_description
1 polymer ?
#
loop_
_entity_poly.entity_id
_entity_poly.type
_entity_poly.pdbx_seq_one_letter_code
_entity_poly.pdbx_strand_id
1 'polypeptide(L)'
;MPNPIWTNAIKHPEDAGVGVWRRRIPFGQAGLGTVGVPVVNLEKGCIVLRAYARVATAFNAGTTNVLTLGTAAVPDSLVTSANAGAGATGFKAGSGVDLGTELATDTQFYAKYTQTGTAATAGEVEFIVEFCNPRNWAHYGSRSQG
;
A
#
# COMPACT_ATOMS: atom_id res chain seq x y z
N MET A 1 26.35 26.16 -17.78
CA MET A 1 26.48 25.12 -16.73
C MET A 1 25.11 24.47 -16.56
N PRO A 2 24.99 23.13 -16.51
CA PRO A 2 23.72 22.50 -16.19
C PRO A 2 23.29 23.04 -14.82
N ASN A 3 22.08 23.59 -14.72
CA ASN A 3 21.58 24.13 -13.45
C ASN A 3 21.24 22.94 -12.53
N PRO A 4 21.89 22.79 -11.36
CA PRO A 4 21.64 21.67 -10.46
C PRO A 4 20.18 21.67 -9.99
N ILE A 5 19.56 20.50 -9.92
CA ILE A 5 18.17 20.33 -9.45
C ILE A 5 17.98 20.74 -7.97
N TRP A 6 19.09 20.92 -7.23
CA TRP A 6 19.14 21.33 -5.84
C TRP A 6 19.03 22.85 -5.63
N THR A 7 19.28 23.65 -6.66
CA THR A 7 19.26 25.12 -6.61
C THR A 7 18.02 25.73 -7.24
N ASN A 8 17.15 24.92 -7.84
CA ASN A 8 15.89 25.36 -8.43
C ASN A 8 14.71 24.85 -7.59
N ALA A 9 13.82 25.75 -7.18
CA ALA A 9 12.61 25.36 -6.47
C ALA A 9 11.76 24.41 -7.32
N ILE A 10 11.03 23.50 -6.66
CA ILE A 10 10.07 22.62 -7.31
C ILE A 10 9.05 23.51 -8.05
N LYS A 11 9.03 23.42 -9.38
CA LYS A 11 8.22 24.31 -10.23
C LYS A 11 6.77 23.83 -10.36
N HIS A 12 6.52 22.53 -10.19
CA HIS A 12 5.18 21.93 -10.20
C HIS A 12 5.07 20.83 -9.13
N PRO A 13 4.04 20.87 -8.26
CA PRO A 13 3.88 19.97 -7.11
C PRO A 13 3.48 18.53 -7.48
N GLU A 14 3.00 18.30 -8.70
CA GLU A 14 2.63 16.96 -9.19
C GLU A 14 3.83 16.04 -9.51
N ASP A 15 4.98 16.60 -9.87
CA ASP A 15 6.21 15.86 -10.25
C ASP A 15 7.18 15.62 -9.08
N ALA A 16 6.83 16.09 -7.89
CA ALA A 16 7.57 15.90 -6.64
C ALA A 16 6.63 16.22 -5.47
N GLY A 17 5.79 15.26 -5.10
CA GLY A 17 4.73 15.45 -4.12
C GLY A 17 4.40 14.20 -3.32
N VAL A 18 3.74 14.40 -2.18
CA VAL A 18 3.17 13.31 -1.38
C VAL A 18 1.74 13.06 -1.86
N GLY A 19 1.51 11.86 -2.37
CA GLY A 19 0.20 11.34 -2.71
C GLY A 19 -0.40 10.50 -1.58
N VAL A 20 -1.73 10.48 -1.51
CA VAL A 20 -2.46 9.54 -0.65
C VAL A 20 -3.51 8.84 -1.48
N TRP A 21 -3.49 7.52 -1.46
CA TRP A 21 -4.52 6.68 -2.05
C TRP A 21 -5.34 6.00 -0.97
N ARG A 22 -6.65 5.90 -1.19
CA ARG A 22 -7.59 5.24 -0.27
C ARG A 22 -8.49 4.29 -1.04
N ARG A 23 -8.65 3.07 -0.55
CA ARG A 23 -9.62 2.12 -1.10
C ARG A 23 -10.31 1.32 -0.01
N ARG A 24 -11.63 1.32 -0.05
CA ARG A 24 -12.50 0.50 0.80
C ARG A 24 -12.78 -0.85 0.14
N ILE A 25 -12.75 -1.91 0.95
CA ILE A 25 -12.93 -3.29 0.51
C ILE A 25 -13.83 -4.00 1.54
N PRO A 26 -15.09 -4.30 1.19
CA PRO A 26 -15.97 -5.13 2.00
C PRO A 26 -15.60 -6.62 1.89
N PHE A 27 -16.01 -7.39 2.90
CA PHE A 27 -16.01 -8.85 2.84
C PHE A 27 -16.89 -9.33 1.69
N GLY A 28 -16.49 -10.43 1.04
CA GLY A 28 -17.17 -10.97 -0.15
C GLY A 28 -16.80 -10.28 -1.47
N GLN A 29 -15.94 -9.24 -1.46
CA GLN A 29 -15.41 -8.68 -2.70
C GLN A 29 -14.71 -9.77 -3.52
N ALA A 30 -15.08 -9.89 -4.80
CA ALA A 30 -14.50 -10.86 -5.71
C ALA A 30 -12.96 -10.75 -5.74
N GLY A 31 -12.30 -11.89 -5.57
CA GLY A 31 -10.83 -11.99 -5.53
C GLY A 31 -10.20 -11.79 -4.15
N LEU A 32 -10.91 -11.23 -3.16
CA LEU A 32 -10.33 -10.94 -1.84
C LEU A 32 -9.78 -12.18 -1.12
N GLY A 33 -10.47 -13.31 -1.25
CA GLY A 33 -10.06 -14.59 -0.68
C GLY A 33 -9.16 -15.46 -1.57
N THR A 34 -8.81 -14.99 -2.78
CA THR A 34 -8.04 -15.77 -3.76
C THR A 34 -6.86 -14.99 -4.30
N VAL A 35 -7.03 -14.32 -5.44
CA VAL A 35 -5.95 -13.60 -6.15
C VAL A 35 -5.55 -12.28 -5.48
N GLY A 36 -6.41 -11.74 -4.62
CA GLY A 36 -6.29 -10.41 -4.01
C GLY A 36 -7.05 -9.34 -4.79
N VAL A 37 -7.40 -8.26 -4.11
CA VAL A 37 -8.08 -7.10 -4.69
C VAL A 37 -7.05 -6.00 -4.86
N PRO A 38 -6.79 -5.47 -6.07
CA PRO A 38 -5.82 -4.40 -6.25
C PRO A 38 -6.24 -3.17 -5.44
N VAL A 39 -5.32 -2.57 -4.71
CA VAL A 39 -5.57 -1.37 -3.91
C VAL A 39 -5.07 -0.15 -4.63
N VAL A 40 -3.77 -0.11 -4.93
CA VAL A 40 -3.07 0.98 -5.60
C VAL A 40 -2.00 0.40 -6.53
N ASN A 41 -1.71 1.09 -7.61
CA ASN A 41 -0.56 0.82 -8.46
C ASN A 41 0.35 2.04 -8.42
N LEU A 42 1.60 1.85 -8.01
CA LEU A 42 2.58 2.93 -7.88
C LEU A 42 3.67 2.74 -8.93
N GLU A 43 4.09 3.84 -9.53
CA GLU A 43 5.17 3.82 -10.51
C GLU A 43 6.53 3.54 -9.87
N LYS A 44 7.47 3.07 -10.69
CA LYS A 44 8.88 2.96 -10.31
C LYS A 44 9.42 4.26 -9.73
N GLY A 45 10.19 4.16 -8.64
CA GLY A 45 10.81 5.30 -7.96
C GLY A 45 9.92 5.96 -6.90
N CYS A 46 8.65 5.56 -6.78
CA CYS A 46 7.83 5.90 -5.63
C CYS A 46 8.45 5.35 -4.34
N ILE A 47 8.29 6.09 -3.24
CA ILE A 47 8.60 5.61 -1.89
C ILE A 47 7.30 5.58 -1.09
N VAL A 48 6.88 4.41 -0.61
CA VAL A 48 5.71 4.31 0.27
C VAL A 48 6.09 4.80 1.66
N LEU A 49 5.50 5.91 2.11
CA LEU A 49 5.85 6.53 3.39
C LEU A 49 5.10 5.87 4.56
N ARG A 50 3.80 5.62 4.38
CA ARG A 50 2.94 4.92 5.35
C ARG A 50 1.89 4.09 4.64
N ALA A 51 1.49 3.00 5.28
CA ALA A 51 0.29 2.26 4.93
C ALA A 51 -0.54 2.02 6.19
N TYR A 52 -1.87 2.07 6.06
CA TYR A 52 -2.79 1.87 7.16
C TYR A 52 -3.93 0.93 6.77
N ALA A 53 -4.41 0.16 7.74
CA ALA A 53 -5.68 -0.55 7.67
C ALA A 53 -6.65 0.10 8.65
N ARG A 54 -7.71 0.71 8.12
CA ARG A 54 -8.87 1.16 8.91
C ARG A 54 -9.96 0.11 8.81
N VAL A 55 -10.06 -0.76 9.80
CA VAL A 55 -11.11 -1.78 9.89
C VAL A 55 -12.38 -1.11 10.41
N ALA A 56 -13.36 -0.90 9.53
CA ALA A 56 -14.65 -0.30 9.86
C ALA A 56 -15.61 -1.32 10.45
N THR A 57 -15.59 -2.55 9.92
CA THR A 57 -16.35 -3.70 10.42
C THR A 57 -15.39 -4.87 10.60
N ALA A 58 -15.37 -5.47 11.79
CA ALA A 58 -14.50 -6.60 12.07
C ALA A 58 -14.83 -7.81 11.18
N PHE A 59 -13.80 -8.50 10.70
CA PHE A 59 -13.94 -9.79 10.05
C PHE A 59 -14.19 -10.84 11.14
N ASN A 60 -15.29 -11.58 11.00
CA ASN A 60 -15.84 -12.43 12.06
C ASN A 60 -15.66 -13.94 11.77
N ALA A 61 -14.54 -14.34 11.16
CA ALA A 61 -14.25 -15.76 11.01
C ALA A 61 -13.98 -16.42 12.37
N GLY A 62 -14.36 -17.70 12.49
CA GLY A 62 -14.36 -18.41 13.77
C GLY A 62 -12.97 -18.66 14.37
N THR A 63 -11.92 -18.73 13.55
CA THR A 63 -10.56 -19.02 14.05
C THR A 63 -9.54 -17.99 13.60
N THR A 64 -9.16 -17.97 12.31
CA THR A 64 -8.16 -17.01 11.81
C THR A 64 -8.79 -15.97 10.91
N ASN A 65 -8.32 -14.73 11.05
CA ASN A 65 -8.70 -13.58 10.22
C ASN A 65 -7.41 -12.91 9.73
N VAL A 66 -6.82 -13.43 8.64
CA VAL A 66 -5.54 -12.96 8.11
C VAL A 66 -5.80 -11.97 6.98
N LEU A 67 -5.72 -10.68 7.29
CA LEU A 67 -5.88 -9.59 6.33
C LEU A 67 -4.53 -8.91 6.09
N THR A 68 -4.11 -8.78 4.84
CA THR A 68 -2.81 -8.17 4.50
C THR A 68 -2.93 -7.17 3.36
N LEU A 69 -1.96 -6.27 3.26
CA LEU A 69 -1.72 -5.41 2.11
C LEU A 69 -0.27 -5.55 1.69
N GLY A 70 -0.03 -5.88 0.42
CA GLY A 70 1.31 -6.07 -0.10
C GLY A 70 1.28 -6.44 -1.58
N THR A 71 2.42 -6.84 -2.12
CA THR A 71 2.51 -7.30 -3.51
C THR A 71 1.94 -8.71 -3.67
N ALA A 72 1.81 -9.19 -4.91
CA ALA A 72 1.38 -10.57 -5.15
C ALA A 72 2.37 -11.60 -4.56
N ALA A 73 3.68 -11.29 -4.61
CA ALA A 73 4.77 -12.15 -4.13
C ALA A 73 5.00 -12.03 -2.62
N VAL A 74 4.81 -10.84 -2.04
CA VAL A 74 4.96 -10.57 -0.61
C VAL A 74 3.68 -9.92 -0.09
N PRO A 75 2.65 -10.72 0.28
CA PRO A 75 1.30 -10.23 0.57
C PRO A 75 1.17 -9.25 1.74
N ASP A 76 2.17 -9.18 2.62
CA ASP A 76 2.23 -8.35 3.82
C ASP A 76 3.29 -7.24 3.73
N SER A 77 3.78 -6.95 2.52
CA SER A 77 4.87 -6.01 2.32
C SER A 77 4.57 -4.57 2.70
N LEU A 78 3.30 -4.18 2.91
CA LEU A 78 2.91 -2.89 3.49
C LEU A 78 2.22 -3.03 4.85
N VAL A 79 1.18 -3.86 4.94
CA VAL A 79 0.42 -4.10 6.18
C VAL A 79 0.38 -5.59 6.44
N THR A 80 0.98 -6.01 7.57
CA THR A 80 0.94 -7.40 8.02
C THR A 80 -0.42 -7.75 8.64
N SER A 81 -0.70 -9.04 8.75
CA SER A 81 -1.92 -9.53 9.40
C SER A 81 -1.98 -9.16 10.89
N ALA A 82 -0.83 -9.15 11.56
CA ALA A 82 -0.71 -8.69 12.94
C ALA A 82 -1.05 -7.19 13.07
N ASN A 83 -0.56 -6.36 12.13
CA ASN A 83 -0.91 -4.94 12.10
C ASN A 83 -2.40 -4.74 11.83
N ALA A 84 -2.95 -5.41 10.81
CA ALA A 84 -4.35 -5.24 10.40
C ALA A 84 -5.33 -5.75 11.47
N GLY A 85 -4.98 -6.81 12.20
CA GLY A 85 -5.77 -7.37 13.29
C GLY A 85 -7.26 -7.45 12.96
N ALA A 86 -7.61 -8.12 11.85
CA ALA A 86 -8.91 -7.96 11.18
C ALA A 86 -10.15 -8.25 12.02
N GLY A 87 -10.00 -8.99 13.13
CA GLY A 87 -11.08 -9.28 14.09
C GLY A 87 -11.46 -8.11 15.00
N ALA A 88 -10.79 -6.96 14.92
CA ALA A 88 -11.10 -5.78 15.71
C ALA A 88 -11.15 -4.52 14.83
N THR A 89 -12.15 -3.67 15.08
CA THR A 89 -12.25 -2.35 14.44
C THR A 89 -11.10 -1.43 14.86
N GLY A 90 -10.87 -0.38 14.09
CA GLY A 90 -9.90 0.66 14.42
C GLY A 90 -8.94 1.01 13.29
N PHE A 91 -8.07 1.98 13.57
CA PHE A 91 -7.07 2.49 12.65
C PHE A 91 -5.69 1.95 13.04
N LYS A 92 -5.00 1.28 12.11
CA LYS A 92 -3.80 0.52 12.42
C LYS A 92 -2.72 0.77 11.38
N ALA A 93 -1.51 1.06 11.84
CA ALA A 93 -0.35 1.30 10.99
C ALA A 93 0.31 0.00 10.56
N GLY A 94 0.66 -0.07 9.27
CA GLY A 94 1.49 -1.13 8.70
C GLY A 94 2.95 -1.00 9.15
N SER A 95 3.67 -2.10 9.00
CA SER A 95 5.11 -2.19 9.30
C SER A 95 5.84 -3.12 8.32
N GLY A 96 5.27 -3.31 7.12
CA GLY A 96 5.83 -4.20 6.11
C GLY A 96 7.14 -3.67 5.49
N VAL A 97 7.87 -4.57 4.82
CA VAL A 97 9.22 -4.33 4.30
C VAL A 97 9.33 -3.30 3.17
N ASP A 98 8.24 -3.02 2.45
CA ASP A 98 8.23 -2.05 1.35
C ASP A 98 8.02 -0.60 1.83
N LEU A 99 7.71 -0.40 3.13
CA LEU A 99 7.61 0.94 3.71
C LEU A 99 9.00 1.59 3.80
N GLY A 100 9.11 2.80 3.28
CA GLY A 100 10.36 3.57 3.21
C GLY A 100 11.32 3.12 2.10
N THR A 101 10.94 2.12 1.31
CA THR A 101 11.78 1.58 0.23
C THR A 101 11.37 2.20 -1.12
N GLU A 102 12.36 2.59 -1.92
CA GLU A 102 12.15 3.05 -3.30
C GLU A 102 11.79 1.86 -4.20
N LEU A 103 10.67 1.96 -4.91
CA LEU A 103 10.19 0.88 -5.78
C LEU A 103 11.06 0.74 -7.03
N ALA A 104 11.59 -0.46 -7.27
CA ALA A 104 12.47 -0.73 -8.41
C ALA A 104 11.75 -0.82 -9.76
N THR A 105 10.44 -1.11 -9.74
CA THR A 105 9.55 -1.27 -10.90
C THR A 105 8.17 -0.74 -10.54
N ASP A 106 7.31 -0.57 -11.56
CA ASP A 106 5.89 -0.34 -11.32
C ASP A 106 5.33 -1.48 -10.48
N THR A 107 4.64 -1.15 -9.39
CA THR A 107 4.28 -2.09 -8.34
C THR A 107 2.81 -1.94 -7.97
N GLN A 108 2.05 -3.01 -8.20
CA GLN A 108 0.66 -3.11 -7.77
C GLN A 108 0.57 -3.79 -6.39
N PHE A 109 -0.12 -3.14 -5.48
CA PHE A 109 -0.40 -3.66 -4.14
C PHE A 109 -1.83 -4.18 -4.08
N TYR A 110 -2.03 -5.30 -3.37
CA TYR A 110 -3.29 -6.01 -3.26
C TYR A 110 -3.66 -6.22 -1.80
N ALA A 111 -4.95 -6.08 -1.50
CA ALA A 111 -5.54 -6.58 -0.28
C ALA A 111 -5.84 -8.07 -0.43
N LYS A 112 -5.45 -8.88 0.55
CA LYS A 112 -5.80 -10.30 0.63
C LYS A 112 -6.37 -10.63 1.99
N TYR A 113 -7.39 -11.46 2.02
CA TYR A 113 -7.99 -11.96 3.27
C TYR A 113 -8.12 -13.47 3.22
N THR A 114 -7.47 -14.16 4.14
CA THR A 114 -7.59 -15.61 4.32
C THR A 114 -8.14 -15.93 5.70
N GLN A 115 -8.94 -16.99 5.80
CA GLN A 115 -9.67 -17.34 7.01
C GLN A 115 -9.75 -18.84 7.21
N THR A 116 -9.96 -19.25 8.46
CA THR A 116 -10.24 -20.64 8.84
C THR A 116 -11.37 -20.70 9.87
N GLY A 117 -11.95 -21.89 10.04
CA GLY A 117 -13.11 -22.12 10.90
C GLY A 117 -14.41 -21.72 10.23
N THR A 118 -15.38 -21.27 11.03
CA THR A 118 -16.64 -20.72 10.51
C THR A 118 -16.35 -19.54 9.59
N ALA A 119 -16.84 -19.61 8.36
CA ALA A 119 -16.65 -18.55 7.38
C ALA A 119 -17.19 -17.22 7.91
N ALA A 120 -16.43 -16.14 7.74
CA ALA A 120 -16.91 -14.80 8.02
C ALA A 120 -18.17 -14.50 7.20
N THR A 121 -19.03 -13.68 7.76
CA THR A 121 -20.25 -13.14 7.13
C THR A 121 -20.23 -11.62 7.07
N ALA A 122 -19.26 -10.99 7.74
CA ALA A 122 -19.06 -9.56 7.80
C ALA A 122 -17.57 -9.21 7.74
N GLY A 123 -17.28 -7.95 7.41
CA GLY A 123 -15.94 -7.40 7.39
C GLY A 123 -15.87 -6.22 6.42
N GLU A 124 -15.16 -5.16 6.81
CA GLU A 124 -14.87 -4.03 5.93
C GLU A 124 -13.58 -3.38 6.37
N VAL A 125 -12.66 -3.21 5.42
CA VAL A 125 -11.40 -2.48 5.62
C VAL A 125 -11.25 -1.37 4.60
N GLU A 126 -10.73 -0.24 5.02
CA GLU A 126 -10.20 0.80 4.16
C GLU A 126 -8.67 0.82 4.28
N PHE A 127 -7.99 0.54 3.17
CA PHE A 127 -6.55 0.70 3.08
C PHE A 127 -6.21 2.13 2.63
N ILE A 128 -5.23 2.71 3.29
CA ILE A 128 -4.75 4.07 3.05
C ILE A 128 -3.24 3.98 2.84
N VAL A 129 -2.76 4.43 1.69
CA VAL A 129 -1.34 4.37 1.32
C VAL A 129 -0.87 5.79 1.03
N GLU A 130 0.07 6.29 1.83
CA GLU A 130 0.77 7.56 1.63
C GLU A 130 2.10 7.26 0.97
N PHE A 131 2.41 7.96 -0.12
CA PHE A 131 3.60 7.73 -0.93
C PHE A 131 4.17 9.04 -1.44
N CYS A 132 5.48 9.08 -1.62
CA CYS A 132 6.17 10.15 -2.33
C CYS A 132 6.35 9.71 -3.78
N ASN A 133 5.94 10.55 -4.73
CA ASN A 133 6.19 10.30 -6.15
C ASN A 133 7.69 10.34 -6.44
N PRO A 134 8.17 9.59 -7.44
CA PRO A 134 9.50 9.81 -7.97
C PRO A 134 9.63 11.27 -8.41
N ARG A 135 10.73 11.91 -7.99
CA ARG A 135 11.17 13.11 -8.67
C ARG A 135 11.75 12.69 -10.02
N ASN A 136 11.67 13.56 -11.04
CA ASN A 136 12.02 13.25 -12.44
C ASN A 136 13.35 12.50 -12.70
N TRP A 137 14.28 12.47 -11.73
CA TRP A 137 15.52 11.71 -11.77
C TRP A 137 15.32 10.19 -11.85
N ALA A 138 14.21 9.64 -11.35
CA ALA A 138 13.92 8.22 -11.52
C ALA A 138 13.58 7.84 -12.98
N HIS A 139 13.19 8.83 -13.81
CA HIS A 139 12.93 8.65 -15.24
C HIS A 139 14.18 8.86 -16.11
N TYR A 140 15.24 9.47 -15.57
CA TYR A 140 16.50 9.62 -16.28
C TYR A 140 17.38 8.40 -16.05
N GLY A 141 17.67 7.65 -17.13
CA GLY A 141 18.46 6.41 -17.10
C GLY A 141 19.91 6.54 -16.61
N SER A 142 20.35 7.74 -16.23
CA SER A 142 21.63 7.98 -15.60
C SER A 142 21.47 9.04 -14.51
N ARG A 143 21.88 8.72 -13.28
CA ARG A 143 22.04 9.67 -12.16
C ARG A 143 23.20 10.65 -12.40
N SER A 144 23.29 11.25 -13.59
CA SER A 144 24.23 12.35 -13.83
C SER A 144 23.60 13.64 -13.32
N GLN A 145 23.56 13.77 -11.99
CA GLN A 145 23.39 15.06 -11.35
C GLN A 145 24.72 15.79 -11.48
N GLY A 146 24.81 16.61 -12.53
CA GLY A 146 25.86 17.62 -12.65
C GLY A 146 25.68 18.74 -11.65
#